data_AF-A0A841EBN1-F1
#
_entry.id   AF-A0A841EBN1-F1
#
_cell.length_a   1.000
_cell.length_b   1.000
_cell.length_c   1.000
_cell.angle_alpha   90.00
_cell.angle_beta   90.00
_cell.angle_gamma   90.00
#
_symmetry.space_group_name_H-M   'P 1'
#
loop_
_entity.id
_entity.type
_entity.pdbx_description
1 polymer ?
#
loop_
_entity_poly.entity_id
_entity_poly.type
_entity_poly.pdbx_seq_one_letter_code
_entity_poly.pdbx_strand_id
1 'polypeptide(L)'
;MSHTPDPPTVGGSASSADRPRLDTSVPHSARVWNYWLGGKDNYAADREMGEQLHTMMPGVIVSARADREFLHRVVTHLVSDAGVRQFLDLGTGLPTADNTHEVAQRLAPRAGSSTPTTTRWYWCTPRRCWWARPKALPTTSAPTSTTPAPSWTGPRGRWTSTGPSR
;
A
#
# COMPACT_ATOMS: atom_id res chain seq x y z
N MET A 1 -14.04 -5.97 51.94
CA MET A 1 -13.20 -6.87 51.12
C MET A 1 -13.80 -6.92 49.73
N SER A 2 -13.23 -6.20 48.76
CA SER A 2 -13.58 -6.33 47.34
C SER A 2 -12.33 -6.02 46.52
N HIS A 3 -11.43 -6.99 46.37
CA HIS A 3 -10.29 -6.90 45.46
C HIS A 3 -10.76 -7.43 44.11
N THR A 4 -10.90 -6.56 43.11
CA THR A 4 -11.11 -6.98 41.72
C THR A 4 -9.73 -7.30 41.14
N PRO A 5 -9.50 -8.51 40.60
CA PRO A 5 -8.22 -8.82 39.95
C PRO A 5 -8.11 -8.11 38.60
N ASP A 6 -6.90 -7.66 38.27
CA ASP A 6 -6.58 -7.03 37.00
C ASP A 6 -6.83 -7.98 35.80
N PRO A 7 -7.21 -7.46 34.63
CA PRO A 7 -7.36 -8.28 33.43
C PRO A 7 -5.99 -8.83 32.98
N PRO A 8 -5.93 -10.07 32.44
CA PRO A 8 -4.68 -10.65 32.01
C PRO A 8 -4.09 -9.86 30.83
N THR A 9 -2.86 -9.38 31.02
CA THR A 9 -2.04 -8.79 29.96
C THR A 9 -1.76 -9.87 28.91
N VAL A 10 -2.43 -9.80 27.75
CA VAL A 10 -2.17 -10.71 26.62
C VAL A 10 -0.84 -10.31 25.96
N GLY A 11 0.26 -10.71 26.59
CA GLY A 11 1.61 -10.66 26.03
C GLY A 11 1.85 -11.82 25.07
N GLY A 12 1.16 -11.83 23.93
CA GLY A 12 1.33 -12.83 22.89
C GLY A 12 2.52 -12.51 21.97
N SER A 13 3.74 -12.85 22.37
CA SER A 13 4.87 -12.96 21.44
C SER A 13 4.63 -14.18 20.55
N ALA A 14 4.09 -13.96 19.34
CA ALA A 14 3.91 -15.03 18.37
C ALA A 14 5.30 -15.54 17.95
N SER A 15 5.66 -16.74 18.42
CA SER A 15 6.90 -17.40 18.01
C SER A 15 6.85 -17.71 16.51
N SER A 16 8.01 -17.66 15.85
CA SER A 16 8.13 -17.95 14.41
C SER A 16 7.69 -19.37 14.00
N ALA A 17 7.33 -20.22 14.96
CA ALA A 17 6.95 -21.62 14.77
C ALA A 17 5.52 -21.81 14.26
N ASP A 18 4.66 -20.78 14.32
CA ASP A 18 3.25 -20.87 13.89
C ASP A 18 2.99 -20.17 12.54
N ARG A 19 3.92 -20.29 11.59
CA ARG A 19 3.64 -19.91 10.20
C ARG A 19 3.16 -21.17 9.46
N PRO A 20 1.93 -21.17 8.92
CA PRO A 20 1.48 -22.25 8.07
C PRO A 20 2.50 -22.51 6.97
N ARG A 21 2.94 -23.76 6.82
CA ARG A 21 3.83 -24.13 5.73
C ARG A 21 3.10 -23.88 4.40
N LEU A 22 3.83 -23.36 3.42
CA LEU A 22 3.28 -23.14 2.09
C LEU A 22 2.99 -24.49 1.44
N ASP A 23 1.72 -24.74 1.12
CA ASP A 23 1.35 -25.89 0.30
C ASP A 23 1.74 -25.62 -1.16
N THR A 24 2.60 -26.48 -1.68
CA THR A 24 3.16 -26.40 -3.04
C THR A 24 2.53 -27.42 -3.98
N SER A 25 1.67 -28.30 -3.44
CA SER A 25 0.94 -29.33 -4.20
C SER A 25 -0.37 -28.82 -4.81
N VAL A 26 -0.91 -27.73 -4.27
CA VAL A 26 -2.13 -27.09 -4.76
C VAL A 26 -1.78 -25.83 -5.55
N PRO A 27 -2.29 -25.63 -6.78
CA PRO A 27 -1.99 -24.44 -7.56
C PRO A 27 -2.58 -23.17 -6.93
N HIS A 28 -1.89 -22.05 -7.07
CA HIS A 28 -2.35 -20.73 -6.61
C HIS A 28 -2.30 -19.71 -7.75
N SER A 29 -3.37 -18.95 -7.94
CA SER A 29 -3.53 -18.01 -9.08
C SER A 29 -2.34 -17.05 -9.25
N ALA A 30 -1.87 -16.44 -8.16
CA ALA A 30 -0.69 -15.56 -8.19
C ALA A 30 0.60 -16.25 -8.68
N ARG A 31 0.78 -17.55 -8.39
CA ARG A 31 1.93 -18.34 -8.83
C ARG A 31 1.80 -18.76 -10.30
N VAL A 32 0.59 -19.11 -10.74
CA VAL A 32 0.29 -19.36 -12.16
C VAL A 32 0.57 -18.11 -12.99
N TRP A 33 0.13 -16.94 -12.51
CA TRP A 33 0.42 -15.67 -13.17
C TRP A 33 1.92 -15.37 -13.21
N ASN A 34 2.63 -15.62 -12.11
CA ASN A 34 4.09 -15.49 -12.08
C ASN A 34 4.77 -16.38 -13.12
N TYR A 35 4.29 -17.62 -13.30
CA TYR A 35 4.79 -18.52 -14.34
C TYR A 35 4.61 -17.96 -15.75
N TRP A 36 3.41 -17.48 -16.12
CA TRP A 36 3.16 -16.90 -17.45
C TRP A 36 4.00 -15.66 -17.74
N LEU A 37 4.37 -14.91 -16.71
CA LEU A 37 5.28 -13.76 -16.80
C LEU A 37 6.77 -14.14 -16.82
N GLY A 38 7.10 -15.44 -16.80
CA GLY A 38 8.49 -15.92 -16.79
C GLY A 38 9.18 -15.81 -15.43
N GLY A 39 8.42 -15.63 -14.35
CA GLY A 39 8.93 -15.63 -12.98
C GLY A 39 9.32 -17.03 -12.49
N LYS A 40 9.97 -17.08 -11.31
CA LYS A 40 10.49 -18.31 -10.70
C LYS A 40 9.76 -18.71 -9.42
N ASP A 41 8.85 -17.86 -8.93
CA ASP A 41 8.10 -18.07 -7.70
C ASP A 41 6.84 -18.88 -7.98
N ASN A 42 7.05 -20.08 -8.54
CA ASN A 42 6.00 -21.02 -8.91
C ASN A 42 6.50 -22.46 -8.75
N TYR A 43 5.57 -23.35 -8.41
CA TYR A 43 5.83 -24.78 -8.20
C TYR A 43 5.27 -25.62 -9.35
N ALA A 44 5.52 -26.93 -9.32
CA ALA A 44 5.10 -27.84 -10.38
C ALA A 44 3.57 -27.79 -10.61
N ALA A 45 2.78 -27.77 -9.54
CA ALA A 45 1.31 -27.68 -9.62
C ALA A 45 0.83 -26.40 -10.32
N ASP A 46 1.51 -25.27 -10.09
CA ASP A 46 1.16 -23.99 -10.73
C ASP A 46 1.48 -24.01 -12.24
N ARG A 47 2.62 -24.61 -12.62
CA ARG A 47 3.01 -24.73 -14.04
C ARG A 47 2.08 -25.66 -14.80
N GLU A 48 1.74 -26.80 -14.21
CA GLU A 48 0.80 -27.75 -14.80
C GLU A 48 -0.56 -27.09 -15.05
N MET A 49 -1.11 -26.38 -14.05
CA MET A 49 -2.33 -25.59 -14.20
C MET A 49 -2.18 -24.52 -15.28
N GLY A 50 -1.04 -23.82 -15.32
CA GLY A 50 -0.75 -22.80 -16.33
C GLY A 50 -0.76 -23.34 -17.75
N GLU A 51 -0.20 -24.52 -17.98
CA GLU A 51 -0.16 -25.19 -19.30
C GLU A 51 -1.54 -25.71 -19.72
N GLN A 52 -2.32 -26.27 -18.79
CA GLN A 52 -3.71 -26.67 -19.05
C GLN A 52 -4.55 -25.48 -19.51
N LEU A 53 -4.43 -24.34 -18.80
CA LEU A 53 -5.11 -23.10 -19.16
C LEU A 53 -4.62 -22.53 -20.48
N HIS A 54 -3.33 -22.59 -20.78
CA HIS A 54 -2.80 -22.16 -22.08
C HIS A 54 -3.34 -23.02 -23.23
N THR A 55 -3.47 -24.33 -23.03
CA THR A 55 -4.06 -25.24 -24.03
C THR A 55 -5.52 -24.88 -24.33
N MET A 56 -6.30 -24.55 -23.30
CA MET A 56 -7.71 -24.14 -23.45
C MET A 56 -7.86 -22.71 -23.99
N MET A 57 -6.93 -21.82 -23.64
CA MET A 57 -6.92 -20.41 -23.99
C MET A 57 -5.52 -19.98 -24.48
N PRO A 58 -5.19 -20.21 -25.76
CA PRO A 58 -3.85 -19.93 -26.29
C PRO A 58 -3.38 -18.48 -26.08
N GLY A 59 -4.31 -17.52 -26.03
CA GLY A 59 -4.02 -16.10 -25.79
C GLY A 59 -3.67 -15.72 -24.35
N VAL A 60 -3.81 -16.61 -23.36
CA VAL A 60 -3.73 -16.25 -21.93
C VAL A 60 -2.38 -15.64 -21.53
N ILE A 61 -1.27 -16.13 -22.10
CA ILE A 61 0.07 -15.61 -21.81
C ILE A 61 0.25 -14.20 -22.37
N VAL A 62 -0.28 -13.95 -23.58
CA VAL A 62 -0.26 -12.62 -24.20
C VAL A 62 -1.10 -11.65 -23.36
N SER A 63 -2.28 -12.07 -22.93
CA SER A 63 -3.14 -11.29 -22.05
C SER A 63 -2.47 -10.96 -20.71
N ALA A 64 -1.78 -11.92 -20.08
CA ALA A 64 -1.09 -11.69 -18.82
C ALA A 64 0.03 -10.63 -18.95
N ARG A 65 0.76 -10.63 -20.06
CA ARG A 65 1.79 -9.62 -20.35
C ARG A 65 1.15 -8.25 -20.65
N ALA A 66 0.10 -8.24 -21.46
CA ALA A 66 -0.63 -7.01 -21.80
C ALA A 66 -1.25 -6.34 -20.55
N ASP A 67 -1.74 -7.14 -19.60
CA ASP A 67 -2.25 -6.65 -18.32
C ASP A 67 -1.15 -6.00 -17.47
N ARG A 68 0.06 -6.58 -17.43
CA ARG A 68 1.21 -5.96 -16.77
C ARG A 68 1.60 -4.63 -17.41
N GLU A 69 1.65 -4.58 -18.74
CA GLU A 69 1.94 -3.33 -19.45
C GLU A 69 0.84 -2.28 -19.23
N PHE A 70 -0.42 -2.71 -19.16
CA PHE A 70 -1.55 -1.84 -18.88
C PHE A 70 -1.44 -1.23 -17.47
N LEU A 71 -1.13 -2.03 -16.45
CA LEU A 71 -0.88 -1.54 -15.09
C LEU A 71 0.21 -0.46 -15.10
N HIS A 72 1.33 -0.70 -15.79
CA HIS A 72 2.40 0.29 -15.88
C HIS A 72 1.90 1.60 -16.53
N ARG A 73 1.18 1.54 -17.65
CA ARG A 73 0.62 2.75 -18.31
C ARG A 73 -0.35 3.51 -17.40
N VAL A 74 -1.23 2.79 -16.72
CA VAL A 74 -2.23 3.39 -15.81
C VAL A 74 -1.55 4.08 -14.63
N VAL A 75 -0.61 3.40 -13.96
CA VAL A 75 0.12 3.99 -12.83
C VAL A 75 0.89 5.22 -13.29
N THR A 76 1.55 5.16 -14.45
CA THR A 76 2.25 6.31 -15.02
C THR A 76 1.32 7.49 -15.27
N HIS A 77 0.17 7.27 -15.90
CA HIS A 77 -0.83 8.32 -16.15
C HIS A 77 -1.37 8.91 -14.84
N LEU A 78 -1.71 8.05 -13.87
CA LEU A 78 -2.24 8.49 -12.57
C LEU A 78 -1.24 9.38 -11.82
N VAL A 79 0.06 9.06 -11.89
CA VAL A 79 1.09 9.87 -11.22
C VAL A 79 1.41 11.14 -11.99
N SER A 80 1.70 11.02 -13.29
CA SER A 80 2.21 12.12 -14.12
C SER A 80 1.12 13.14 -14.45
N ASP A 81 -0.06 12.67 -14.86
CA ASP A 81 -1.10 13.53 -15.44
C ASP A 81 -2.20 13.84 -14.41
N ALA A 82 -2.63 12.83 -13.64
CA ALA A 82 -3.72 12.98 -12.67
C ALA A 82 -3.26 13.40 -11.26
N GLY A 83 -1.94 13.47 -11.01
CA GLY A 83 -1.41 13.94 -9.72
C GLY A 83 -1.65 13.00 -8.52
N VAL A 84 -2.01 11.74 -8.75
CA VAL A 84 -2.24 10.75 -7.68
C VAL A 84 -0.94 10.40 -6.98
N ARG A 85 -0.97 10.36 -5.63
CA ARG A 85 0.21 10.08 -4.78
C ARG A 85 0.01 8.96 -3.76
N GLN A 86 -1.17 8.38 -3.70
CA GLN A 86 -1.51 7.26 -2.82
C GLN A 86 -2.24 6.19 -3.64
N PHE A 87 -1.86 4.93 -3.43
CA PHE A 87 -2.47 3.79 -4.10
C PHE A 87 -2.84 2.74 -3.07
N LEU A 88 -3.98 2.08 -3.32
CA LEU A 88 -4.37 0.84 -2.68
C LEU A 88 -4.44 -0.23 -3.77
N ASP A 89 -3.46 -1.14 -3.76
CA ASP A 89 -3.35 -2.22 -4.73
C ASP A 89 -3.91 -3.51 -4.09
N LEU A 90 -5.02 -4.02 -4.62
CA LEU A 90 -5.73 -5.19 -4.10
C LEU A 90 -5.48 -6.37 -5.03
N GLY A 91 -4.83 -7.40 -4.51
CA GLY A 91 -4.41 -8.54 -5.32
C GLY A 91 -3.16 -8.24 -6.15
N THR A 92 -2.16 -7.61 -5.54
CA THR A 92 -0.86 -7.22 -6.14
C THR A 92 -0.13 -8.35 -6.89
N GLY A 93 -0.49 -9.60 -6.58
CA GLY A 93 0.22 -10.79 -7.05
C GLY A 93 1.57 -10.95 -6.35
N LEU A 94 2.41 -11.82 -6.92
CA LEU A 94 3.80 -11.97 -6.51
C LEU A 94 4.66 -10.84 -7.07
N PRO A 95 5.77 -10.48 -6.40
CA PRO A 95 6.68 -9.47 -6.91
C PRO A 95 7.12 -9.78 -8.35
N THR A 96 6.99 -8.79 -9.22
CA THR A 96 7.54 -8.85 -10.59
C THR A 96 8.36 -7.58 -10.84
N ALA A 97 8.98 -7.46 -12.02
CA ALA A 97 9.52 -6.18 -12.44
C ALA A 97 8.39 -5.12 -12.50
N ASP A 98 8.73 -3.88 -12.17
CA ASP A 98 7.86 -2.71 -12.23
C ASP A 98 6.58 -2.84 -11.38
N ASN A 99 6.76 -3.15 -10.09
CA ASN A 99 5.65 -3.11 -9.15
C ASN A 99 5.07 -1.68 -9.06
N THR A 100 3.77 -1.56 -8.76
CA THR A 100 3.03 -0.29 -8.66
C THR A 100 3.80 0.82 -7.93
N HIS A 101 4.42 0.49 -6.80
CA HIS A 101 5.17 1.45 -6.00
C HIS A 101 6.51 1.87 -6.63
N GLU A 102 7.19 0.99 -7.37
CA GLU A 102 8.45 1.28 -8.06
C GLU A 102 8.19 2.28 -9.19
N VAL A 103 7.17 2.01 -10.01
CA VAL A 103 6.72 2.92 -11.08
C VAL A 103 6.36 4.28 -10.48
N ALA A 104 5.51 4.29 -9.45
CA ALA A 104 5.04 5.53 -8.85
C ALA A 104 6.17 6.35 -8.19
N GLN A 105 7.11 5.69 -7.50
CA GLN A 105 8.22 6.38 -6.82
C GLN A 105 9.27 6.92 -7.81
N ARG A 106 9.48 6.27 -8.96
CA ARG A 106 10.36 6.82 -10.01
C ARG A 106 9.82 8.15 -10.56
N LEU A 107 8.50 8.23 -10.75
CA LEU A 107 7.84 9.40 -11.34
C LEU A 107 7.60 10.53 -10.32
N ALA A 108 7.34 10.18 -9.06
CA ALA A 108 7.17 11.14 -7.98
C ALA A 108 7.96 10.69 -6.74
N PRO A 109 9.30 10.90 -6.73
CA PRO A 109 10.12 10.62 -5.56
C PRO A 109 9.62 11.42 -4.36
N ARG A 110 9.68 10.84 -3.16
CA ARG A 110 9.34 11.52 -1.92
C ARG A 110 10.43 12.55 -1.58
N ALA A 111 10.48 13.67 -2.30
CA ALA A 111 11.45 14.73 -2.10
C ALA A 111 10.85 15.86 -1.25
N GLY A 112 11.23 15.91 0.04
CA GLY A 112 11.50 17.12 0.83
C GLY A 112 10.51 18.30 0.93
N SER A 113 9.32 18.28 0.34
CA SER A 113 8.39 19.40 0.42
C SER A 113 7.72 19.46 1.79
N SER A 114 7.79 20.62 2.44
CA SER A 114 7.20 20.98 3.74
C SER A 114 5.67 20.89 3.80
N THR A 115 5.01 20.42 2.75
CA THR A 115 3.58 20.11 2.75
C THR A 115 3.39 18.65 3.21
N PRO A 116 2.53 18.36 4.20
CA PRO A 116 2.34 17.00 4.70
C PRO A 116 1.47 16.19 3.72
N THR A 117 1.94 15.94 2.50
CA THR A 117 1.38 14.90 1.65
C THR A 117 1.95 13.58 2.12
N THR A 118 1.40 13.09 3.23
CA THR A 118 1.74 11.79 3.79
C THR A 118 1.32 10.73 2.79
N THR A 119 2.25 10.23 1.96
CA THR A 119 2.02 8.97 1.25
C THR A 119 2.00 7.85 2.28
N ARG A 120 0.80 7.40 2.62
CA ARG A 120 0.57 6.16 3.36
C ARG A 120 0.32 5.07 2.33
N TRP A 121 1.35 4.29 2.03
CA TRP A 121 1.20 3.04 1.29
C TRP A 121 0.61 2.00 2.25
N TYR A 122 -0.49 1.37 1.87
CA TYR A 122 -1.04 0.24 2.61
C TYR A 122 -0.59 -1.05 1.93
N TRP A 123 0.26 -1.82 2.62
CA TRP A 123 0.53 -3.21 2.28
C TRP A 123 -0.43 -4.08 3.11
N CYS A 124 -1.38 -4.74 2.45
CA CYS A 124 -2.32 -5.64 3.10
C CYS A 124 -2.13 -7.06 2.57
N THR A 125 -1.52 -7.94 3.37
CA THR A 125 -1.67 -9.40 3.21
C THR A 125 -2.88 -9.85 4.03
N PRO A 126 -3.46 -11.04 3.77
CA PRO A 126 -4.72 -11.47 4.40
C PRO A 126 -4.77 -11.44 5.93
N ARG A 127 -3.63 -11.28 6.64
CA ARG A 127 -3.60 -11.26 8.11
C ARG A 127 -2.73 -10.19 8.77
N ARG A 128 -2.03 -9.30 8.05
CA ARG A 128 -1.22 -8.24 8.69
C ARG A 128 -1.15 -6.96 7.84
N CYS A 129 -1.63 -5.86 8.41
CA CYS A 129 -1.30 -4.50 7.99
C CYS A 129 -0.01 -4.09 8.70
N TRP A 130 1.09 -3.89 7.95
CA TRP A 130 2.33 -3.33 8.52
C TRP A 130 2.35 -1.82 8.37
N TRP A 131 2.65 -1.12 9.46
CA TRP A 131 3.01 0.30 9.48
C TRP A 131 4.54 0.43 9.35
N ALA A 132 5.02 1.14 8.33
CA ALA A 132 6.36 1.72 8.42
C ALA A 132 6.22 3.04 9.18
N ARG A 133 6.53 3.05 10.48
CA ARG A 133 6.70 4.30 11.23
C ARG A 133 7.94 5.02 10.67
N PRO A 134 7.88 6.30 10.30
CA PRO A 134 9.10 7.05 10.03
C PRO A 134 9.95 7.10 11.31
N LYS A 135 11.28 6.88 11.19
CA LYS A 135 12.21 7.23 12.26
C LYS A 135 11.99 8.71 12.59
N ALA A 136 11.72 9.00 13.86
CA ALA A 136 11.62 10.39 14.32
C ALA A 136 12.95 11.09 14.03
N LEU A 137 12.90 12.15 13.23
CA LEU A 137 14.00 13.10 13.17
C LEU A 137 13.98 13.94 14.46
N PRO A 138 15.15 14.35 14.99
CA PRO A 138 15.21 15.18 16.18
C PRO A 138 14.53 16.52 15.92
N THR A 139 13.54 16.86 16.76
CA THR A 139 12.84 18.14 16.77
C THR A 139 13.82 19.27 17.04
N THR A 140 14.04 20.13 16.04
CA THR A 140 14.55 21.48 16.25
C THR A 140 13.35 22.41 16.46
N SER A 141 13.34 23.10 17.60
CA SER A 141 12.30 24.02 18.02
C SER A 141 12.25 25.24 17.09
N ALA A 142 11.10 25.46 16.42
CA ALA A 142 10.80 26.72 15.74
C ALA A 142 9.88 27.58 16.62
N PRO A 143 10.00 28.93 16.57
CA PRO A 143 9.33 29.82 17.52
C PRO A 143 7.82 29.91 17.27
N THR A 144 7.08 29.92 18.38
CA THR A 144 5.62 30.09 18.47
C THR A 144 5.23 31.50 18.07
N SER A 145 4.59 31.66 16.90
CA SER A 145 3.75 32.82 16.61
C SER A 145 2.28 32.39 16.73
N THR A 146 1.62 32.88 17.77
CA THR A 146 0.20 32.59 18.03
C THR A 146 -0.64 33.59 17.24
N THR A 147 -1.04 33.24 16.02
CA THR A 147 -2.20 33.86 15.38
C THR A 147 -3.38 32.91 15.52
N PRO A 148 -4.50 33.31 16.17
CA PRO A 148 -5.65 32.43 16.29
C PRO A 148 -6.34 32.26 14.94
N ALA A 149 -6.73 31.02 14.64
CA ALA A 149 -7.50 30.68 13.45
C ALA A 149 -8.93 31.26 13.51
N PRO A 150 -9.53 31.65 12.37
CA PRO A 150 -10.89 32.15 12.36
C PRO A 150 -11.90 31.06 12.76
N SER A 151 -12.90 31.42 13.55
CA SER A 151 -13.96 30.52 14.01
C SER A 151 -15.30 30.83 13.32
N TRP A 152 -16.13 29.80 13.16
CA TRP A 152 -17.41 29.83 12.47
C TRP A 152 -18.56 29.87 13.48
N THR A 153 -19.45 30.86 13.40
CA THR A 153 -20.65 30.92 14.25
C THR A 153 -21.88 31.35 13.46
N GLY A 154 -22.93 30.51 13.51
CA GLY A 154 -24.30 30.84 13.10
C GLY A 154 -24.81 30.12 11.82
N PRO A 155 -26.14 29.91 11.70
CA PRO A 155 -26.74 29.04 10.68
C PRO A 155 -26.79 29.63 9.26
N ARG A 156 -26.24 30.83 9.04
CA ARG A 156 -26.11 31.47 7.71
C ARG A 156 -24.68 32.00 7.56
N GLY A 157 -23.78 31.10 7.18
CA GLY A 157 -22.33 31.28 7.24
C GLY A 157 -21.82 32.62 6.69
N ARG A 158 -21.06 33.33 7.53
CA ARG A 158 -20.17 34.44 7.14
C ARG A 158 -18.90 34.34 7.97
N TRP A 159 -17.75 34.43 7.29
CA TRP A 159 -16.44 34.55 7.94
C TRP A 159 -16.23 36.01 8.36
N THR A 160 -15.88 36.26 9.62
CA THR A 160 -15.41 37.58 10.08
C THR A 160 -13.97 37.46 10.55
N SER A 161 -13.04 38.12 9.86
CA SER A 161 -11.67 38.30 10.32
C SER A 161 -11.57 39.62 11.08
N THR A 162 -11.38 39.59 12.40
CA THR A 162 -10.89 40.74 13.15
C THR A 162 -9.37 40.79 13.04
N GLY A 163 -8.86 41.55 12.07
CA GLY A 163 -7.46 42.00 12.06
C GLY A 163 -7.34 43.37 12.72
N PRO A 164 -6.21 43.71 13.36
CA PRO A 164 -6.03 45.04 13.95
C PRO A 164 -5.86 46.10 12.86
N SER A 165 -6.56 47.22 13.03
CA SER A 165 -6.32 48.47 12.29
C SER A 165 -5.00 49.09 12.73
N ARG A 166 -4.18 49.46 11.73
CA ARG A 166 -2.95 50.31 11.73
C ARG A 166 -2.21 50.51 13.05
#